data_AF-A0A356ITX6-F1
#
_entry.id   AF-A0A356ITX6-F1
#
_cell.length_a   1.000
_cell.length_b   1.000
_cell.length_c   1.000
_cell.angle_alpha   90.00
_cell.angle_beta   90.00
_cell.angle_gamma   90.00
#
_symmetry.space_group_name_H-M   'P 1'
#
loop_
_entity.id
_entity.type
_entity.pdbx_description
1 polymer ?
#
loop_
_entity_poly.entity_id
_entity_poly.type
_entity_poly.pdbx_seq_one_letter_code
_entity_poly.pdbx_strand_id
1 'polypeptide(L)'
;RHWLLQHGQCEAQLDHWQNILYVTIYGETRQLTKARQALHPLLQLQQEGAENGHSALINLMHAVILAGEGRWEEAFACTAAGENQMAQDQSHWSAMSPDPEMIRAILHLQKGDIAQALQWARDNEARLQGNLRFATEEERIILARCYALNGERDKALTLLEQIIDATTRQGRLINKTRALLTIAIVHSHHREWDAAADALLNAIRCAATAQYYQMFFDEHSFLQPALLRLQEQGHQGWWQAAIVNS
;
A
#
# COMPACT_ATOMS: atom_id res chain seq x y z
N ARG A 1 -3.41 -24.17 -11.74
CA ARG A 1 -2.30 -25.11 -11.38
C ARG A 1 -2.29 -26.35 -12.27
N HIS A 2 -3.28 -27.25 -12.18
CA HIS A 2 -3.30 -28.51 -12.95
C HIS A 2 -3.12 -28.33 -14.47
N TRP A 3 -3.84 -27.38 -15.07
CA TRP A 3 -3.70 -27.07 -16.50
C TRP A 3 -2.29 -26.58 -16.87
N LEU A 4 -1.65 -25.73 -16.05
CA LEU A 4 -0.31 -25.20 -16.34
C LEU A 4 0.79 -26.28 -16.24
N LEU A 5 0.68 -27.18 -15.26
CA LEU A 5 1.58 -28.33 -15.11
C LEU A 5 1.47 -29.29 -16.31
N GLN A 6 0.25 -29.49 -16.84
CA GLN A 6 0.02 -30.31 -18.04
C GLN A 6 0.59 -29.68 -19.33
N HIS A 7 0.88 -28.38 -19.33
CA HIS A 7 1.40 -27.65 -20.49
C HIS A 7 2.86 -27.19 -20.31
N GLY A 8 3.63 -27.92 -19.49
CA GLY A 8 5.09 -27.81 -19.45
C GLY A 8 5.66 -26.70 -18.56
N GLN A 9 4.85 -26.05 -17.73
CA GLN A 9 5.38 -25.13 -16.70
C GLN A 9 6.00 -25.92 -15.56
N CYS A 10 7.19 -25.51 -15.11
CA CYS A 10 7.87 -26.13 -13.99
C CYS A 10 7.11 -25.88 -12.69
N GLU A 11 6.95 -26.90 -11.84
CA GLU A 11 6.25 -26.79 -10.56
C GLU A 11 6.85 -25.70 -9.67
N ALA A 12 8.18 -25.60 -9.62
CA ALA A 12 8.89 -24.56 -8.87
C ALA A 12 8.54 -23.14 -9.33
N GLN A 13 8.41 -22.91 -10.65
CA GLN A 13 8.02 -21.60 -11.17
C GLN A 13 6.59 -21.22 -10.74
N LEU A 14 5.66 -22.18 -10.79
CA LEU A 14 4.28 -21.94 -10.34
C LEU A 14 4.21 -21.63 -8.85
N ASP A 15 5.02 -22.30 -8.04
CA ASP A 15 5.06 -22.06 -6.60
C ASP A 15 5.63 -20.66 -6.29
N HIS A 16 6.62 -20.17 -7.04
CA HIS A 16 7.10 -18.78 -6.91
C HIS A 16 6.03 -17.74 -7.25
N TRP A 17 5.31 -17.92 -8.37
CA TRP A 17 4.20 -17.03 -8.73
C TRP A 17 3.10 -17.00 -7.67
N GLN A 18 2.77 -18.16 -7.12
CA GLN A 18 1.80 -18.29 -6.05
C GLN A 18 2.28 -17.59 -4.78
N ASN A 19 3.56 -17.74 -4.42
CA ASN A 19 4.14 -17.09 -3.26
C ASN A 19 4.15 -15.56 -3.38
N ILE A 20 4.43 -14.99 -4.56
CA ILE A 20 4.33 -13.54 -4.80
C ILE A 20 2.93 -13.02 -4.41
N LEU A 21 1.88 -13.69 -4.88
CA LEU A 21 0.50 -13.31 -4.56
C LEU A 21 0.18 -13.51 -3.07
N TYR A 22 0.69 -14.58 -2.46
CA TYR A 22 0.47 -14.86 -1.04
C TYR A 22 1.14 -13.86 -0.12
N VAL A 23 2.32 -13.34 -0.46
CA VAL A 23 2.94 -12.26 0.32
C VAL A 23 1.98 -11.06 0.40
N THR A 24 1.45 -10.60 -0.73
CA THR A 24 0.50 -9.48 -0.77
C THR A 24 -0.80 -9.79 -0.05
N ILE A 25 -1.45 -10.93 -0.32
CA ILE A 25 -2.74 -11.29 0.30
C ILE A 25 -2.58 -11.43 1.82
N TYR A 26 -1.56 -12.14 2.29
CA TYR A 26 -1.32 -12.30 3.71
C TYR A 26 -0.87 -11.00 4.39
N GLY A 27 -0.13 -10.15 3.68
CA GLY A 27 0.19 -8.79 4.11
C GLY A 27 -1.07 -7.98 4.37
N GLU A 28 -1.91 -7.80 3.34
CA GLU A 28 -3.14 -7.00 3.41
C GLU A 28 -4.15 -7.52 4.43
N THR A 29 -4.22 -8.84 4.60
CA THR A 29 -5.10 -9.49 5.60
C THR A 29 -4.48 -9.64 6.98
N ARG A 30 -3.33 -9.00 7.21
CA ARG A 30 -2.62 -8.96 8.50
C ARG A 30 -2.19 -10.34 9.04
N GLN A 31 -2.05 -11.33 8.15
CA GLN A 31 -1.47 -12.64 8.44
C GLN A 31 0.07 -12.60 8.30
N LEU A 32 0.73 -11.69 9.01
CA LEU A 32 2.15 -11.33 8.80
C LEU A 32 3.12 -12.50 8.87
N THR A 33 2.88 -13.48 9.75
CA THR A 33 3.69 -14.71 9.81
C THR A 33 3.59 -15.53 8.52
N LYS A 34 2.40 -15.64 7.93
CA LYS A 34 2.22 -16.33 6.66
C LYS A 34 2.81 -15.54 5.49
N ALA A 35 2.73 -14.21 5.53
CA ALA A 35 3.38 -13.35 4.54
C ALA A 35 4.90 -13.60 4.53
N ARG A 36 5.55 -13.66 5.71
CA ARG A 36 6.97 -14.02 5.82
C ARG A 36 7.28 -15.43 5.32
N GLN A 37 6.45 -16.41 5.65
CA GLN A 37 6.61 -17.78 5.17
C GLN A 37 6.53 -17.87 3.64
N ALA A 38 5.62 -17.12 3.02
CA ALA A 38 5.51 -17.03 1.56
C ALA A 38 6.69 -16.26 0.93
N LEU A 39 7.24 -15.25 1.61
CA LEU A 39 8.38 -14.48 1.13
C LEU A 39 9.69 -15.29 1.15
N HIS A 40 9.87 -16.17 2.14
CA HIS A 40 11.13 -16.91 2.34
C HIS A 40 11.66 -17.65 1.08
N PRO A 41 10.88 -18.49 0.37
CA PRO A 41 11.36 -19.15 -0.84
C PRO A 41 11.66 -18.16 -1.98
N LEU A 42 11.02 -16.99 -2.02
CA LEU A 42 11.31 -15.96 -3.01
C LEU A 42 12.67 -15.30 -2.76
N LEU A 43 13.02 -15.05 -1.49
CA LEU A 43 14.34 -14.55 -1.13
C LEU A 43 15.44 -15.55 -1.48
N GLN A 44 15.18 -16.86 -1.31
CA GLN A 44 16.10 -17.90 -1.75
C GLN A 44 16.27 -17.88 -3.27
N LEU A 45 15.18 -17.82 -4.03
CA LEU A 45 15.22 -17.70 -5.49
C LEU A 45 16.03 -16.48 -5.95
N GLN A 46 15.89 -15.34 -5.26
CA GLN A 46 16.66 -14.14 -5.55
C GLN A 46 18.17 -14.39 -5.39
N GLN A 47 18.58 -15.09 -4.33
CA GLN A 47 19.98 -15.46 -4.09
C GLN A 47 20.53 -16.43 -5.14
N GLU A 48 19.67 -17.28 -5.68
CA GLU A 48 20.00 -18.24 -6.74
C GLU A 48 20.10 -17.61 -8.15
N GLY A 49 19.77 -16.32 -8.28
CA GLY A 49 19.93 -15.56 -9.53
C GLY A 49 18.63 -15.35 -10.30
N ALA A 50 17.57 -14.90 -9.63
CA ALA A 50 16.33 -14.50 -10.29
C ALA A 50 16.52 -13.33 -11.28
N GLU A 51 15.71 -13.29 -12.33
CA GLU A 51 15.69 -12.17 -13.29
C GLU A 51 15.46 -10.82 -12.59
N ASN A 52 15.95 -9.73 -13.18
CA ASN A 52 15.92 -8.39 -12.59
C ASN A 52 14.50 -7.94 -12.19
N GLY A 53 13.50 -8.09 -13.07
CA GLY A 53 12.12 -7.73 -12.75
C GLY A 53 11.54 -8.53 -11.56
N HIS A 54 11.83 -9.82 -11.48
CA HIS A 54 11.43 -10.66 -10.34
C HIS A 54 12.13 -10.24 -9.05
N SER A 55 13.45 -10.07 -9.12
CA SER A 55 14.26 -9.61 -8.00
C SER A 55 13.78 -8.27 -7.45
N ALA A 56 13.38 -7.35 -8.34
CA ALA A 56 12.85 -6.05 -7.95
C ALA A 56 11.54 -6.19 -7.18
N LEU A 57 10.59 -6.96 -7.69
CA LEU A 57 9.32 -7.20 -7.02
C LEU A 57 9.51 -7.85 -5.64
N ILE A 58 10.43 -8.82 -5.53
CA ILE A 58 10.80 -9.46 -4.26
C ILE A 58 11.32 -8.42 -3.27
N ASN A 59 12.21 -7.53 -3.72
CA ASN A 59 12.73 -6.45 -2.91
C ASN A 59 11.63 -5.49 -2.43
N LEU A 60 10.70 -5.09 -3.30
CA LEU A 60 9.61 -4.20 -2.93
C LEU A 60 8.66 -4.83 -1.88
N MET A 61 8.31 -6.10 -2.05
CA MET A 61 7.50 -6.83 -1.07
C MET A 61 8.24 -7.01 0.27
N HIS A 62 9.54 -7.30 0.22
CA HIS A 62 10.36 -7.42 1.41
C HIS A 62 10.47 -6.07 2.15
N ALA A 63 10.60 -4.97 1.41
CA ALA A 63 10.63 -3.62 1.99
C ALA A 63 9.37 -3.32 2.83
N VAL A 64 8.18 -3.65 2.31
CA VAL A 64 6.91 -3.46 3.04
C VAL A 64 6.86 -4.30 4.32
N ILE A 65 7.31 -5.57 4.27
CA ILE A 65 7.37 -6.43 5.46
C ILE A 65 8.35 -5.87 6.49
N LEU A 66 9.56 -5.45 6.07
CA LEU A 66 10.57 -4.88 6.96
C LEU A 66 10.09 -3.58 7.62
N ALA A 67 9.41 -2.72 6.86
CA ALA A 67 8.80 -1.50 7.36
C ALA A 67 7.75 -1.78 8.44
N GLY A 68 6.88 -2.77 8.21
CA GLY A 68 5.92 -3.23 9.23
C GLY A 68 6.56 -3.82 10.50
N GLU A 69 7.83 -4.17 10.45
CA GLU A 69 8.65 -4.61 11.59
C GLU A 69 9.48 -3.49 12.22
N GLY A 70 9.37 -2.25 11.72
CA GLY A 70 10.18 -1.12 12.15
C GLY A 70 11.65 -1.17 11.68
N ARG A 71 12.00 -2.08 10.76
CA ARG A 71 13.35 -2.26 10.21
C ARG A 71 13.56 -1.32 9.02
N TRP A 72 13.47 -0.02 9.30
CA TRP A 72 13.38 1.03 8.30
C TRP A 72 14.60 1.11 7.36
N GLU A 73 15.82 1.02 7.90
CA GLU A 73 17.04 1.11 7.07
C GLU A 73 17.10 -0.01 6.03
N GLU A 74 16.78 -1.24 6.44
CA GLU A 74 16.73 -2.39 5.55
C GLU A 74 15.59 -2.28 4.54
N ALA A 75 14.43 -1.76 4.96
CA ALA A 75 13.31 -1.51 4.06
C ALA A 75 13.69 -0.52 2.96
N PHE A 76 14.33 0.60 3.31
CA PHE A 76 14.80 1.58 2.32
C PHE A 76 15.87 1.00 1.39
N ALA A 77 16.82 0.21 1.92
CA ALA A 77 17.81 -0.49 1.11
C ALA A 77 17.16 -1.42 0.08
N CYS A 78 16.11 -2.15 0.47
CA CYS A 78 15.33 -2.98 -0.46
C CYS A 78 14.66 -2.13 -1.57
N THR A 79 14.06 -0.98 -1.25
CA THR A 79 13.49 -0.12 -2.30
C THR A 79 14.55 0.40 -3.27
N ALA A 80 15.75 0.72 -2.80
CA ALA A 80 16.86 1.17 -3.65
C ALA A 80 17.42 0.04 -4.53
N ALA A 81 17.52 -1.17 -3.99
CA ALA A 81 17.89 -2.35 -4.75
C ALA A 81 16.86 -2.68 -5.84
N GLY A 82 15.57 -2.60 -5.52
CA GLY A 82 14.49 -2.82 -6.48
C GLY A 82 14.48 -1.81 -7.62
N GLU A 83 14.70 -0.52 -7.32
CA GLU A 83 14.85 0.54 -8.31
C GLU A 83 16.00 0.27 -9.28
N ASN A 84 17.17 -0.08 -8.77
CA ASN A 84 18.34 -0.38 -9.58
C ASN A 84 18.09 -1.60 -10.51
N GLN A 85 17.45 -2.65 -9.97
CA GLN A 85 17.10 -3.84 -10.76
C GLN A 85 16.08 -3.51 -11.86
N MET A 86 15.06 -2.70 -11.57
CA MET A 86 14.10 -2.26 -12.58
C MET A 86 14.73 -1.42 -13.69
N ALA A 87 15.68 -0.54 -13.36
CA ALA A 87 16.41 0.25 -14.35
C ALA A 87 17.23 -0.62 -15.32
N GLN A 88 17.62 -1.82 -14.89
CA GLN A 88 18.35 -2.81 -15.69
C GLN A 88 17.43 -3.87 -16.31
N ASP A 89 16.13 -3.84 -16.03
CA ASP A 89 15.16 -4.80 -16.56
C ASP A 89 14.70 -4.38 -17.96
N GLN A 90 14.74 -5.32 -18.90
CA GLN A 90 14.21 -5.12 -20.26
C GLN A 90 12.89 -5.86 -20.47
N SER A 91 12.38 -6.52 -19.43
CA SER A 91 11.15 -7.30 -19.49
C SER A 91 9.91 -6.43 -19.29
N HIS A 92 8.74 -6.97 -19.64
CA HIS A 92 7.46 -6.33 -19.34
C HIS A 92 7.09 -6.38 -17.84
N TRP A 93 7.84 -7.10 -17.00
CA TRP A 93 7.51 -7.28 -15.57
C TRP A 93 7.72 -6.00 -14.76
N SER A 94 8.74 -5.21 -15.08
CA SER A 94 8.95 -3.88 -14.47
C SER A 94 7.74 -2.97 -14.68
N ALA A 95 7.07 -3.03 -15.83
CA ALA A 95 5.88 -2.21 -16.13
C ALA A 95 4.62 -2.64 -15.37
N MET A 96 4.59 -3.85 -14.80
CA MET A 96 3.46 -4.35 -13.99
C MET A 96 3.72 -4.28 -12.49
N SER A 97 4.95 -3.97 -12.09
CA SER A 97 5.34 -3.84 -10.69
C SER A 97 5.00 -2.45 -10.16
N PRO A 98 4.73 -2.30 -8.85
CA PRO A 98 4.63 -0.99 -8.23
C PRO A 98 5.93 -0.18 -8.45
N ASP A 99 5.78 1.14 -8.58
CA ASP A 99 6.93 2.03 -8.68
C ASP A 99 7.75 2.01 -7.36
N PRO A 100 9.05 1.70 -7.38
CA PRO A 100 9.92 1.75 -6.21
C PRO A 100 9.92 3.11 -5.49
N GLU A 101 9.81 4.22 -6.21
CA GLU A 101 9.75 5.56 -5.62
C GLU A 101 8.44 5.77 -4.87
N MET A 102 7.32 5.28 -5.42
CA MET A 102 6.01 5.32 -4.73
C MET A 102 6.09 4.51 -3.43
N ILE A 103 6.62 3.28 -3.47
CA ILE A 103 6.79 2.45 -2.27
C ILE A 103 7.66 3.19 -1.25
N ARG A 104 8.78 3.79 -1.67
CA ARG A 104 9.64 4.58 -0.79
C ARG A 104 8.92 5.76 -0.16
N ALA A 105 8.08 6.47 -0.91
CA ALA A 105 7.24 7.56 -0.38
C ALA A 105 6.25 7.06 0.68
N ILE A 106 5.62 5.90 0.46
CA ILE A 106 4.76 5.24 1.47
C ILE A 106 5.55 4.94 2.74
N LEU A 107 6.73 4.36 2.63
CA LEU A 107 7.56 4.03 3.80
C LEU A 107 7.97 5.27 4.59
N HIS A 108 8.34 6.36 3.89
CA HIS A 108 8.61 7.64 4.55
C HIS A 108 7.40 8.17 5.32
N LEU A 109 6.21 8.09 4.73
CA LEU A 109 4.98 8.51 5.41
C LEU A 109 4.68 7.64 6.64
N GLN A 110 4.84 6.32 6.55
CA GLN A 110 4.64 5.39 7.67
C GLN A 110 5.64 5.65 8.82
N LYS A 111 6.90 5.93 8.48
CA LYS A 111 7.95 6.28 9.46
C LYS A 111 7.75 7.66 10.08
N GLY A 112 6.97 8.54 9.46
CA GLY A 112 6.80 9.94 9.87
C GLY A 112 7.81 10.91 9.24
N ASP A 113 8.64 10.46 8.30
CA ASP A 113 9.62 11.26 7.56
C ASP A 113 8.95 12.03 6.40
N ILE A 114 8.06 12.97 6.75
CA ILE A 114 7.13 13.63 5.81
C ILE A 114 7.84 14.37 4.65
N ALA A 115 9.03 14.95 4.90
CA ALA A 115 9.72 15.80 3.92
C ALA A 115 10.01 15.09 2.58
N GLN A 116 10.42 13.82 2.65
CA GLN A 116 10.78 13.03 1.47
C GLN A 116 9.54 12.65 0.64
N ALA A 117 8.43 12.33 1.32
CA ALA A 117 7.17 12.04 0.64
C ALA A 117 6.60 13.29 -0.05
N LEU A 118 6.70 14.46 0.59
CA LEU A 118 6.31 15.73 -0.03
C LEU A 118 7.18 16.09 -1.24
N GLN A 119 8.48 15.77 -1.20
CA GLN A 119 9.35 15.97 -2.36
C GLN A 119 8.92 15.06 -3.53
N TRP A 120 8.72 13.77 -3.27
CA TRP A 120 8.20 12.83 -4.27
C TRP A 120 6.89 13.32 -4.89
N ALA A 121 5.97 13.84 -4.07
CA ALA A 121 4.70 14.37 -4.55
C ALA A 121 4.86 15.58 -5.49
N ARG A 122 5.77 16.52 -5.16
CA ARG A 122 6.06 17.68 -6.04
C ARG A 122 6.62 17.24 -7.39
N ASP A 123 7.54 16.27 -7.38
CA ASP A 123 8.18 15.79 -8.60
C ASP A 123 7.21 15.02 -9.51
N ASN A 124 6.16 14.43 -8.93
CA ASN A 124 5.20 13.58 -9.63
C ASN A 124 3.82 14.21 -9.88
N GLU A 125 3.53 15.37 -9.30
CA GLU A 125 2.20 15.99 -9.33
C GLU A 125 1.64 16.14 -10.75
N ALA A 126 2.40 16.76 -11.66
CA ALA A 126 1.95 17.01 -13.02
C ALA A 126 1.64 15.71 -13.79
N ARG A 127 2.49 14.69 -13.63
CA ARG A 127 2.31 13.37 -14.24
C ARG A 127 1.04 12.69 -13.72
N LEU A 128 0.83 12.73 -12.40
CA LEU A 128 -0.25 12.03 -11.73
C LEU A 128 -1.61 12.72 -11.90
N GLN A 129 -1.65 14.05 -12.00
CA GLN A 129 -2.87 14.78 -12.35
C GLN A 129 -3.32 14.48 -13.78
N GLY A 130 -2.37 14.35 -14.72
CA GLY A 130 -2.67 14.05 -16.13
C GLY A 130 -2.96 12.58 -16.44
N ASN A 131 -2.64 11.65 -15.53
CA ASN A 131 -2.75 10.21 -15.77
C ASN A 131 -3.75 9.53 -14.83
N LEU A 132 -4.98 9.37 -15.31
CA LEU A 132 -6.09 8.76 -14.56
C LEU A 132 -6.20 7.24 -14.75
N ARG A 133 -5.16 6.58 -15.28
CA ARG A 133 -5.16 5.12 -15.49
C ARG A 133 -5.17 4.36 -14.17
N PHE A 134 -5.55 3.09 -14.24
CA PHE A 134 -5.52 2.19 -13.09
C PHE A 134 -4.10 2.04 -12.50
N ALA A 135 -3.08 1.95 -13.35
CA ALA A 135 -1.69 1.74 -12.92
C ALA A 135 -1.15 2.84 -11.99
N THR A 136 -1.67 4.06 -12.07
CA THR A 136 -1.25 5.20 -11.24
C THR A 136 -2.24 5.51 -10.12
N GLU A 137 -3.26 4.67 -9.92
CA GLU A 137 -4.32 4.93 -8.95
C GLU A 137 -3.78 4.99 -7.52
N GLU A 138 -2.89 4.07 -7.15
CA GLU A 138 -2.27 4.05 -5.83
C GLU A 138 -1.35 5.25 -5.62
N GLU A 139 -0.53 5.60 -6.61
CA GLU A 139 0.31 6.81 -6.59
C GLU A 139 -0.53 8.07 -6.35
N ARG A 140 -1.70 8.18 -7.00
CA ARG A 140 -2.61 9.32 -6.81
C ARG A 140 -3.22 9.37 -5.41
N ILE A 141 -3.44 8.23 -4.75
CA ILE A 141 -3.85 8.21 -3.33
C ILE A 141 -2.74 8.78 -2.45
N ILE A 142 -1.47 8.42 -2.71
CA ILE A 142 -0.31 8.97 -1.98
C ILE A 142 -0.14 10.47 -2.25
N LEU A 143 -0.34 10.91 -3.48
CA LEU A 143 -0.36 12.33 -3.84
C LEU A 143 -1.44 13.09 -3.06
N ALA A 144 -2.66 12.54 -2.97
CA ALA A 144 -3.73 13.17 -2.19
C ALA A 144 -3.37 13.31 -0.71
N ARG A 145 -2.70 12.31 -0.13
CA ARG A 145 -2.19 12.39 1.24
C ARG A 145 -1.14 13.49 1.39
N CYS A 146 -0.26 13.65 0.41
CA CYS A 146 0.73 14.72 0.40
C CYS A 146 0.09 16.11 0.27
N TYR A 147 -0.99 16.27 -0.51
CA TYR A 147 -1.77 17.51 -0.53
C TYR A 147 -2.32 17.86 0.86
N ALA A 148 -2.87 16.89 1.59
CA ALA A 148 -3.36 17.13 2.95
C ALA A 148 -2.25 17.64 3.88
N LEU A 149 -1.08 16.99 3.85
CA LEU A 149 0.10 17.40 4.63
C LEU A 149 0.64 18.78 4.23
N ASN A 150 0.41 19.21 2.98
CA ASN A 150 0.73 20.54 2.49
C ASN A 150 -0.37 21.59 2.77
N GLY A 151 -1.44 21.21 3.49
CA GLY A 151 -2.57 22.08 3.81
C GLY A 151 -3.59 22.24 2.67
N GLU A 152 -3.42 21.52 1.56
CA GLU A 152 -4.26 21.60 0.37
C GLU A 152 -5.45 20.62 0.45
N ARG A 153 -6.24 20.75 1.51
CA ARG A 153 -7.38 19.89 1.84
C ARG A 153 -8.30 19.60 0.65
N ASP A 154 -8.78 20.64 -0.01
CA ASP A 154 -9.82 20.50 -1.04
C ASP A 154 -9.29 19.81 -2.30
N LYS A 155 -8.00 20.02 -2.63
CA LYS A 155 -7.33 19.27 -3.70
C LYS A 155 -7.24 17.78 -3.37
N ALA A 156 -6.89 17.45 -2.13
CA ALA A 156 -6.84 16.07 -1.66
C ALA A 156 -8.21 15.38 -1.78
N LEU A 157 -9.26 16.00 -1.24
CA LEU A 157 -10.61 15.43 -1.26
C LEU A 157 -11.14 15.26 -2.68
N THR A 158 -10.97 16.28 -3.54
CA THR A 158 -11.40 16.23 -4.95
C THR A 158 -10.74 15.06 -5.68
N LEU A 159 -9.43 14.85 -5.49
CA LEU A 159 -8.71 13.74 -6.12
C LEU A 159 -9.19 12.38 -5.61
N LEU A 160 -9.44 12.25 -4.30
CA LEU A 160 -9.92 11.02 -3.68
C LEU A 160 -11.35 10.66 -4.12
N GLU A 161 -12.23 11.64 -4.26
CA GLU A 161 -13.60 11.44 -4.78
C GLU A 161 -13.59 10.88 -6.20
N GLN A 162 -12.73 11.41 -7.07
CA GLN A 162 -12.55 10.90 -8.44
C GLN A 162 -12.07 9.44 -8.43
N ILE A 163 -11.15 9.09 -7.53
CA ILE A 163 -10.65 7.72 -7.37
C ILE A 163 -11.75 6.79 -6.83
N ILE A 164 -12.54 7.24 -5.86
CA ILE A 164 -13.65 6.45 -5.28
C ILE A 164 -14.72 6.15 -6.33
N ASP A 165 -15.07 7.13 -7.17
CA ASP A 165 -16.03 6.91 -8.25
C ASP A 165 -15.49 5.89 -9.27
N ALA A 166 -14.24 6.07 -9.71
CA ALA A 166 -13.62 5.15 -10.68
C ALA A 166 -13.47 3.72 -10.13
N THR A 167 -13.05 3.56 -8.87
CA THR A 167 -12.89 2.26 -8.22
C THR A 167 -14.23 1.59 -7.95
N THR A 168 -15.27 2.35 -7.58
CA THR A 168 -16.62 1.83 -7.37
C THR A 168 -17.21 1.30 -8.67
N ARG A 169 -17.13 2.05 -9.77
CA ARG A 169 -17.64 1.63 -11.09
C ARG A 169 -16.98 0.35 -11.60
N GLN A 170 -15.73 0.09 -11.20
CA GLN A 170 -14.93 -1.03 -11.70
C GLN A 170 -14.72 -2.14 -10.65
N GLY A 171 -15.38 -2.05 -9.49
CA GLY A 171 -15.31 -3.09 -8.45
C GLY A 171 -13.94 -3.26 -7.77
N ARG A 172 -13.05 -2.27 -7.84
CA ARG A 172 -11.71 -2.33 -7.23
C ARG A 172 -11.75 -2.00 -5.75
N LEU A 173 -12.10 -3.00 -4.95
CA LEU A 173 -12.36 -2.82 -3.53
C LEU A 173 -11.15 -2.30 -2.74
N ILE A 174 -9.94 -2.82 -2.99
CA ILE A 174 -8.75 -2.43 -2.21
C ILE A 174 -8.42 -0.94 -2.33
N ASN A 175 -8.42 -0.40 -3.55
CA ASN A 175 -8.12 1.02 -3.78
C ASN A 175 -9.26 1.94 -3.35
N LYS A 176 -10.52 1.46 -3.42
CA LYS A 176 -11.65 2.16 -2.81
C LYS A 176 -11.46 2.30 -1.30
N THR A 177 -11.08 1.22 -0.62
CA THR A 177 -10.81 1.23 0.82
C THR A 177 -9.66 2.18 1.16
N ARG A 178 -8.54 2.10 0.44
CA ARG A 178 -7.38 3.01 0.64
C ARG A 178 -7.74 4.48 0.41
N ALA A 179 -8.56 4.79 -0.59
CA ALA A 179 -9.02 6.15 -0.84
C ALA A 179 -9.93 6.66 0.29
N LEU A 180 -10.89 5.86 0.77
CA LEU A 180 -11.74 6.20 1.92
C LEU A 180 -10.92 6.40 3.20
N LEU A 181 -9.92 5.53 3.43
CA LEU A 181 -9.00 5.66 4.56
C LEU A 181 -8.22 6.97 4.47
N THR A 182 -7.77 7.33 3.27
CA THR A 182 -7.04 8.58 3.04
C THR A 182 -7.93 9.81 3.25
N ILE A 183 -9.23 9.76 2.94
CA ILE A 183 -10.18 10.82 3.31
C ILE A 183 -10.22 11.00 4.84
N ALA A 184 -10.24 9.90 5.61
CA ALA A 184 -10.20 9.98 7.07
C ALA A 184 -8.90 10.61 7.59
N ILE A 185 -7.76 10.31 6.95
CA ILE A 185 -6.46 10.93 7.24
C ILE A 185 -6.51 12.43 6.92
N VAL A 186 -7.07 12.83 5.77
CA VAL A 186 -7.21 14.24 5.38
C VAL A 186 -8.02 15.00 6.42
N HIS A 187 -9.20 14.52 6.78
CA HIS A 187 -10.04 15.16 7.80
C HIS A 187 -9.34 15.20 9.16
N SER A 188 -8.64 14.12 9.55
CA SER A 188 -7.88 14.08 10.80
C SER A 188 -6.76 15.13 10.84
N HIS A 189 -6.01 15.28 9.74
CA HIS A 189 -4.98 16.31 9.62
C HIS A 189 -5.54 17.72 9.80
N HIS A 190 -6.74 17.96 9.27
CA HIS A 190 -7.46 19.25 9.37
C HIS A 190 -8.32 19.38 10.63
N ARG A 191 -8.23 18.44 11.58
CA ARG A 191 -8.97 18.44 12.86
C ARG A 191 -10.49 18.36 12.73
N GLU A 192 -10.96 17.78 11.65
CA GLU A 192 -12.38 17.58 11.34
C GLU A 192 -12.83 16.21 11.85
N TRP A 193 -12.80 16.04 13.17
CA TRP A 193 -12.85 14.73 13.82
C TRP A 193 -14.09 13.90 13.50
N ASP A 194 -15.27 14.53 13.44
CA ASP A 194 -16.51 13.82 13.11
C ASP A 194 -16.50 13.34 11.65
N ALA A 195 -16.08 14.18 10.71
CA ALA A 195 -15.95 13.78 9.31
C ALA A 195 -14.87 12.71 9.11
N ALA A 196 -13.77 12.79 9.87
CA ALA A 196 -12.73 11.77 9.87
C ALA A 196 -13.24 10.43 10.38
N ALA A 197 -14.02 10.42 11.47
CA ALA A 197 -14.64 9.23 12.02
C ALA A 197 -15.63 8.60 11.01
N ASP A 198 -16.50 9.40 10.39
CA ASP A 198 -17.45 8.92 9.38
C ASP A 198 -16.76 8.30 8.17
N ALA A 199 -15.72 8.96 7.64
CA ALA A 199 -14.92 8.44 6.55
C ALA A 199 -14.20 7.13 6.94
N LEU A 200 -13.65 7.07 8.16
CA LEU A 200 -12.99 5.88 8.69
C LEU A 200 -13.97 4.71 8.85
N LEU A 201 -15.19 4.96 9.34
CA LEU A 201 -16.23 3.93 9.45
C LEU A 201 -16.60 3.35 8.09
N ASN A 202 -16.69 4.21 7.06
CA ASN A 202 -16.93 3.77 5.68
C ASN A 202 -15.76 2.93 5.15
N ALA A 203 -14.52 3.31 5.42
CA ALA A 203 -13.34 2.52 5.09
C ALA A 203 -13.37 1.15 5.78
N ILE A 204 -13.67 1.09 7.09
CA ILE A 204 -13.76 -0.16 7.87
C ILE A 204 -14.82 -1.10 7.29
N ARG A 205 -16.00 -0.58 6.95
CA ARG A 205 -17.09 -1.37 6.35
C ARG A 205 -16.69 -1.92 4.97
N CYS A 206 -16.00 -1.09 4.17
CA CYS A 206 -15.49 -1.48 2.86
C CYS A 206 -14.40 -2.56 2.97
N ALA A 207 -13.51 -2.45 3.97
CA ALA A 207 -12.45 -3.41 4.23
C ALA A 207 -12.96 -4.78 4.72
N ALA A 208 -14.03 -4.78 5.53
CA ALA A 208 -14.50 -5.98 6.23
C ALA A 208 -14.88 -7.13 5.29
N THR A 209 -15.36 -6.85 4.07
CA THR A 209 -15.76 -7.90 3.12
C THR A 209 -14.57 -8.69 2.57
N ALA A 210 -13.39 -8.08 2.48
CA ALA A 210 -12.17 -8.71 1.97
C ALA A 210 -11.04 -8.79 3.01
N GLN A 211 -11.33 -8.42 4.25
CA GLN A 211 -10.43 -8.47 5.40
C GLN A 211 -9.14 -7.64 5.21
N TYR A 212 -9.22 -6.51 4.48
CA TYR A 212 -8.08 -5.61 4.27
C TYR A 212 -7.76 -4.81 5.53
N TYR A 213 -7.08 -5.44 6.48
CA TYR A 213 -6.87 -4.88 7.81
C TYR A 213 -5.56 -4.11 7.95
N GLN A 214 -4.51 -4.53 7.25
CA GLN A 214 -3.15 -4.04 7.49
C GLN A 214 -3.02 -2.52 7.29
N MET A 215 -3.67 -1.97 6.28
CA MET A 215 -3.66 -0.52 5.99
C MET A 215 -4.12 0.36 7.17
N PHE A 216 -4.92 -0.16 8.10
CA PHE A 216 -5.37 0.58 9.29
C PHE A 216 -4.32 0.61 10.41
N PHE A 217 -3.40 -0.37 10.41
CA PHE A 217 -2.28 -0.45 11.34
C PHE A 217 -1.09 0.35 10.82
N ASP A 218 -0.81 0.26 9.52
CA ASP A 218 0.27 1.02 8.87
C ASP A 218 0.10 2.53 9.03
N GLU A 219 -1.14 3.00 9.13
CA GLU A 219 -1.54 4.40 9.19
C GLU A 219 -1.97 4.85 10.59
N HIS A 220 -1.68 4.07 11.63
CA HIS A 220 -2.28 4.27 12.96
C HIS A 220 -2.07 5.69 13.50
N SER A 221 -0.91 6.31 13.25
CA SER A 221 -0.53 7.60 13.83
C SER A 221 -1.39 8.73 13.28
N PHE A 222 -1.74 8.66 11.99
CA PHE A 222 -2.61 9.62 11.33
C PHE A 222 -4.09 9.37 11.62
N LEU A 223 -4.45 8.12 11.91
CA LEU A 223 -5.83 7.70 12.15
C LEU A 223 -6.24 7.75 13.62
N GLN A 224 -5.30 7.85 14.56
CA GLN A 224 -5.56 7.77 15.99
C GLN A 224 -6.69 8.72 16.45
N PRO A 225 -6.76 10.00 16.03
CA PRO A 225 -7.86 10.87 16.41
C PRO A 225 -9.23 10.37 15.93
N ALA A 226 -9.32 9.89 14.68
CA ALA A 226 -10.55 9.33 14.12
C ALA A 226 -10.95 8.00 14.79
N LEU A 227 -9.98 7.14 15.11
CA LEU A 227 -10.21 5.87 15.81
C LEU A 227 -10.75 6.11 17.22
N LEU A 228 -10.18 7.06 17.95
CA LEU A 228 -10.67 7.46 19.28
C LEU A 228 -12.08 8.05 19.18
N ARG A 229 -12.32 8.92 18.18
CA ARG A 229 -13.63 9.52 17.96
C ARG A 229 -14.71 8.48 17.65
N LEU A 230 -14.40 7.46 16.84
CA LEU A 230 -15.32 6.34 16.58
C LEU A 230 -15.68 5.57 17.86
N GLN A 231 -14.69 5.37 18.74
CA GLN A 231 -14.92 4.70 20.01
C GLN A 231 -15.83 5.55 20.94
N GLU A 232 -15.62 6.86 21.00
CA GLU A 232 -16.50 7.79 21.74
C GLU A 232 -17.94 7.78 21.22
N GLN A 233 -18.11 7.63 19.90
CA GLN A 233 -19.41 7.48 19.25
C GLN A 233 -20.06 6.10 19.50
N GLY A 234 -19.40 5.20 20.23
CA GLY A 234 -19.91 3.90 20.62
C GLY A 234 -19.69 2.79 19.58
N HIS A 235 -18.90 3.05 18.53
CA HIS A 235 -18.52 2.00 17.58
C HIS A 235 -17.47 1.06 18.20
N GLN A 236 -17.56 -0.24 17.87
CA GLN A 236 -16.63 -1.28 18.31
C GLN A 236 -16.24 -2.17 17.13
N GLY A 237 -15.07 -2.82 17.19
CA GLY A 237 -14.62 -3.73 16.14
C GLY A 237 -13.14 -4.10 16.20
N TRP A 238 -12.70 -4.91 15.25
CA TRP A 238 -11.31 -5.39 15.13
C TRP A 238 -10.29 -4.24 15.04
N TRP A 239 -10.69 -3.08 14.50
CA TRP A 239 -9.87 -1.89 14.34
C TRP A 239 -9.45 -1.26 15.68
N GLN A 240 -10.13 -1.57 16.79
CA GLN A 240 -9.72 -1.09 18.11
C GLN A 240 -8.33 -1.60 18.50
N ALA A 241 -7.90 -2.75 17.96
CA ALA A 241 -6.54 -3.24 18.14
C ALA A 241 -5.48 -2.33 17.49
N ALA A 242 -5.85 -1.51 16.50
CA ALA A 242 -4.95 -0.52 15.91
C ALA A 242 -4.72 0.70 16.83
N ILE A 243 -5.61 0.94 17.81
CA ILE A 243 -5.40 1.96 18.85
C ILE A 243 -4.34 1.47 19.86
N VAL A 244 -4.46 0.22 20.30
CA VAL A 244 -3.67 -0.33 21.42
C VAL A 244 -2.24 -0.71 21.02
N ASN A 245 -2.03 -1.13 19.78
CA ASN A 245 -0.71 -1.56 19.28
C ASN A 245 0.06 -0.41 18.61
N SER A 246 -0.12 0.83 19.09
CA SER A 246 0.62 2.02 18.65
C SER A 246 1.85 2.29 19.52
#